data_AF-A0A1S2KBY9-F1
#
_entry.id   AF-A0A1S2KBY9-F1
#
_cell.length_a   1.000
_cell.length_b   1.000
_cell.length_c   1.000
_cell.angle_alpha   90.00
_cell.angle_beta   90.00
_cell.angle_gamma   90.00
#
_symmetry.space_group_name_H-M   'P 1'
#
loop_
_entity.id
_entity.type
_entity.pdbx_description
1 polymer ?
#
loop_
_entity_poly.entity_id
_entity_poly.type
_entity_poly.pdbx_seq_one_letter_code
_entity_poly.pdbx_strand_id
1 'polypeptide(L)'
;MNDGPLAPPVPVALRYDAVDAPSTVRFVFPGGTSWAFPRTLLEAGLTSPARRGDVEVWPCGRVQTVVEFHSRDGTAVVQFDSSTLLRFLRRTYATATPVVR
;
A
#
# COMPACT_ATOMS: atom_id res chain seq x y z
N MET A 1 20.66 0.68 -11.64
CA MET A 1 21.13 0.16 -10.34
C MET A 1 21.42 1.40 -9.51
N ASN A 2 20.57 1.72 -8.53
CA ASN A 2 20.69 2.96 -7.75
C ASN A 2 21.40 2.61 -6.43
N ASP A 3 22.73 2.59 -6.45
CA ASP A 3 23.57 2.40 -5.26
C ASP A 3 23.85 3.76 -4.59
N GLY A 4 22.82 4.32 -3.95
CA GLY A 4 22.98 5.28 -2.86
C GLY A 4 22.90 4.53 -1.52
N PRO A 5 23.40 5.10 -0.40
CA PRO A 5 23.24 4.47 0.90
C PRO A 5 21.76 4.16 1.12
N LEU A 6 21.44 2.90 1.39
CA LEU A 6 20.08 2.48 1.68
C LEU A 6 19.63 3.27 2.91
N ALA A 7 18.73 4.24 2.71
CA ALA A 7 18.08 4.92 3.80
C ALA A 7 17.49 3.85 4.75
N PRO A 8 17.59 4.02 6.07
CA PRO A 8 17.06 3.03 7.00
C PRO A 8 15.56 2.83 6.71
N PRO A 9 15.07 1.58 6.77
CA PRO A 9 13.68 1.29 6.49
C PRO A 9 12.78 2.05 7.46
N VAL A 10 11.76 2.74 6.93
CA VAL A 10 10.76 3.45 7.71
C VAL A 10 9.64 2.47 8.08
N PRO A 11 9.31 2.27 9.37
CA PRO A 11 8.24 1.36 9.75
C PRO A 11 6.87 1.97 9.38
N VAL A 12 6.18 1.35 8.44
CA VAL A 12 4.83 1.74 8.01
C VAL A 12 3.81 0.77 8.58
N ALA A 13 2.83 1.27 9.35
CA ALA A 13 1.73 0.45 9.81
C ALA A 13 0.59 0.46 8.77
N LEU A 14 0.19 -0.73 8.33
CA LEU A 14 -0.98 -0.93 7.47
C LEU A 14 -2.23 -1.07 8.33
N ARG A 15 -3.26 -0.25 8.05
CA ARG A 15 -4.52 -0.24 8.77
C ARG A 15 -5.69 -0.41 7.81
N TYR A 16 -6.70 -1.13 8.26
CA TYR A 16 -7.93 -1.41 7.53
C TYR A 16 -9.09 -1.36 8.51
N ASP A 17 -10.17 -0.71 8.11
CA ASP A 17 -11.42 -0.63 8.85
C ASP A 17 -12.53 -1.20 7.97
N ALA A 18 -13.07 -2.35 8.37
CA ALA A 18 -14.10 -3.04 7.60
C ALA A 18 -15.48 -2.39 7.73
N VAL A 19 -15.70 -1.59 8.77
CA VAL A 19 -17.01 -1.02 9.09
C VAL A 19 -17.13 0.36 8.46
N ASP A 20 -16.19 1.25 8.77
CA ASP A 20 -16.30 2.65 8.39
C ASP A 20 -15.64 2.95 7.03
N ALA A 21 -14.66 2.15 6.61
CA ALA A 21 -13.89 2.40 5.39
C ALA A 21 -13.48 1.13 4.61
N PRO A 22 -14.42 0.23 4.24
CA PRO A 22 -14.12 -1.09 3.68
C PRO A 22 -13.39 -1.08 2.32
N SER A 23 -13.39 0.04 1.61
CA SER A 23 -12.70 0.20 0.33
C SER A 23 -11.29 0.78 0.48
N THR A 24 -10.83 1.08 1.71
CA THR A 24 -9.67 1.92 1.96
C THR A 24 -8.63 1.20 2.83
N VAL A 25 -7.37 1.28 2.41
CA VAL A 25 -6.22 0.87 3.22
C VAL A 25 -5.45 2.13 3.60
N ARG A 26 -5.08 2.25 4.87
CA ARG A 26 -4.31 3.38 5.39
C ARG A 26 -2.87 2.97 5.69
N PHE A 27 -1.91 3.74 5.18
CA PHE A 27 -0.52 3.66 5.56
C PHE A 27 -0.27 4.71 6.63
N VAL A 28 0.24 4.30 7.79
CA VAL A 28 0.55 5.20 8.91
C VAL A 28 2.05 5.20 9.10
N PHE A 29 2.66 6.36 8.91
CA PHE A 29 4.09 6.59 9.06
C PHE A 29 4.42 7.09 10.47
N PRO A 30 5.68 6.99 10.91
CA PRO A 30 6.14 7.64 12.12
C PRO A 30 5.86 9.15 12.06
N GLY A 31 5.51 9.76 13.19
CA GLY A 31 5.13 11.17 13.25
C GLY A 31 3.65 11.44 12.90
N GLY A 32 2.84 10.41 12.68
CA GLY A 32 1.38 10.54 12.55
C GLY A 32 0.89 10.87 11.14
N THR A 33 1.78 11.09 10.18
CA THR A 33 1.42 11.20 8.77
C THR A 33 0.71 9.92 8.31
N SER A 34 -0.42 10.07 7.63
CA SER A 34 -1.13 8.92 7.08
C SER A 34 -1.62 9.17 5.67
N TRP A 35 -1.53 8.14 4.85
CA TRP A 35 -2.04 8.13 3.48
C TRP A 35 -3.13 7.07 3.35
N ALA A 36 -4.13 7.35 2.53
CA ALA A 36 -5.27 6.48 2.30
C ALA A 36 -5.33 6.08 0.84
N PHE A 37 -5.42 4.78 0.59
CA PHE A 37 -5.40 4.20 -0.75
C PHE A 37 -6.63 3.34 -0.99
N PRO A 38 -7.16 3.33 -2.22
CA PRO A 38 -8.16 2.35 -2.60
C PRO A 38 -7.55 0.96 -2.47
N ARG A 39 -8.23 0.06 -1.76
CA ARG A 39 -7.78 -1.32 -1.57
C ARG A 39 -7.53 -2.01 -2.92
N THR A 40 -8.45 -1.81 -3.87
CA THR A 40 -8.37 -2.38 -5.23
C THR A 40 -7.19 -1.86 -6.05
N LEU A 41 -6.71 -0.64 -5.79
CA LEU A 41 -5.52 -0.10 -6.46
C LEU A 41 -4.26 -0.86 -6.00
N LEU A 42 -4.14 -1.12 -4.70
CA LEU A 42 -3.02 -1.88 -4.15
C LEU A 42 -3.02 -3.32 -4.67
N GLU A 43 -4.20 -3.93 -4.82
CA GLU A 43 -4.35 -5.28 -5.37
C GLU A 43 -3.95 -5.37 -6.85
N ALA A 44 -4.43 -4.44 -7.67
CA ALA A 44 -4.04 -4.37 -9.08
C ALA A 44 -2.53 -4.15 -9.21
N GLY A 45 -1.99 -3.21 -8.42
CA GLY A 45 -0.57 -2.85 -8.38
C GLY A 45 0.38 -3.96 -7.90
N LEU A 46 -0.12 -4.98 -7.19
CA LEU A 46 0.65 -6.18 -6.87
C LEU A 46 0.89 -7.07 -8.10
N THR A 47 0.05 -6.97 -9.13
CA THR A 47 0.07 -7.86 -10.31
C THR A 47 0.67 -7.18 -11.54
N SER A 48 0.30 -5.91 -11.76
CA SER A 48 0.74 -5.10 -12.89
C SER A 48 0.72 -3.63 -12.50
N PRO A 49 1.47 -2.74 -13.19
CA PRO A 49 1.35 -1.30 -12.97
C PRO A 49 -0.10 -0.82 -13.01
N ALA A 50 -0.51 -0.07 -11.99
CA ALA A 50 -1.86 0.44 -11.82
C ALA A 50 -1.82 1.86 -11.24
N ARG A 51 -2.67 2.76 -11.76
CA ARG A 51 -2.70 4.16 -11.37
C ARG A 51 -4.13 4.61 -11.03
N ARG A 52 -4.26 5.47 -10.02
CA ARG A 52 -5.49 6.21 -9.75
C ARG A 52 -5.15 7.60 -9.23
N GLY A 53 -5.52 8.62 -10.01
CA GLY A 53 -5.17 10.00 -9.71
C GLY A 53 -3.66 10.14 -9.57
N ASP A 54 -3.23 10.67 -8.44
CA ASP A 54 -1.84 10.95 -8.13
C ASP A 54 -1.05 9.74 -7.58
N VAL A 55 -1.71 8.59 -7.45
CA VAL A 55 -1.10 7.36 -6.92
C VAL A 55 -0.82 6.37 -8.04
N GLU A 56 0.40 5.87 -8.09
CA GLU A 56 0.78 4.73 -8.93
C GLU A 56 1.35 3.58 -8.08
N VAL A 57 1.01 2.35 -8.44
CA VAL A 57 1.45 1.14 -7.75
C VAL A 57 1.91 0.12 -8.78
N TRP A 58 3.09 -0.47 -8.60
CA TRP A 58 3.61 -1.46 -9.54
C TRP A 58 4.53 -2.48 -8.87
N PRO A 59 4.64 -3.70 -9.43
CA PRO A 59 5.67 -4.65 -9.02
C PRO A 59 7.05 -4.17 -9.49
N CYS A 60 8.05 -4.24 -8.61
CA CYS A 60 9.42 -3.89 -8.91
C CYS A 60 10.34 -5.07 -8.59
N GLY A 61 10.86 -5.73 -9.63
CA GLY A 61 11.60 -6.98 -9.45
C GLY A 61 10.69 -8.13 -8.99
N ARG A 62 11.27 -9.13 -8.33
CA ARG A 62 10.56 -10.37 -7.98
C ARG A 62 9.75 -10.32 -6.70
N VAL A 63 10.11 -9.43 -5.78
CA VAL A 63 9.63 -9.48 -4.39
C VAL A 63 9.24 -8.12 -3.82
N GLN A 64 9.32 -7.04 -4.61
CA GLN A 64 8.96 -5.71 -4.15
C GLN A 64 7.77 -5.16 -4.91
N THR A 65 6.98 -4.35 -4.21
CA THR A 65 5.92 -3.52 -4.78
C THR A 65 6.15 -2.09 -4.35
N VAL A 66 6.06 -1.17 -5.31
CA VAL A 66 6.27 0.25 -5.09
C VAL A 66 4.92 0.94 -5.10
N VAL A 67 4.72 1.86 -4.16
CA VAL A 67 3.61 2.81 -4.12
C VAL A 67 4.21 4.20 -4.21
N GLU A 68 3.88 4.92 -5.28
CA GLU A 68 4.32 6.28 -5.52
C GLU A 68 3.14 7.24 -5.42
N PHE A 69 3.34 8.32 -4.66
CA PHE A 69 2.41 9.43 -4.51
C PHE A 69 3.02 10.67 -5.14
N HIS A 70 2.35 11.22 -6.14
CA HIS A 70 2.72 12.47 -6.77
C HIS A 70 2.00 13.63 -6.09
N SER A 71 2.71 14.70 -5.82
CA SER A 71 2.12 15.92 -5.28
C SER A 71 2.76 17.14 -5.93
N ARG A 72 2.19 18.32 -5.71
CA ARG A 72 2.80 19.58 -6.17
C ARG A 72 4.18 19.83 -5.56
N ASP A 73 4.39 19.36 -4.33
CA ASP A 73 5.63 19.56 -3.57
C ASP A 73 6.67 18.47 -3.85
N GLY A 74 6.34 17.51 -4.73
CA GLY A 74 7.23 16.43 -5.14
C GLY A 74 6.60 15.05 -5.04
N THR A 75 7.43 14.04 -5.27
CA THR A 75 7.06 12.63 -5.25
C THR A 75 7.51 11.97 -3.96
N ALA A 76 6.65 11.14 -3.38
CA ALA A 76 6.99 10.26 -2.29
C ALA A 76 6.84 8.79 -2.71
N VAL A 77 7.82 7.95 -2.36
CA VAL A 77 7.89 6.54 -2.77
C VAL A 77 7.98 5.66 -1.55
N VAL A 78 7.16 4.61 -1.51
CA VAL A 78 7.22 3.55 -0.49
C VAL A 78 7.40 2.21 -1.17
N GLN A 79 8.34 1.43 -0.68
CA GLN A 79 8.63 0.09 -1.17
C GLN A 79 8.28 -0.94 -0.10
N PHE A 80 7.54 -1.96 -0.48
CA PHE A 80 7.14 -3.07 0.38
C PHE A 80 7.64 -4.38 -0.19
N ASP A 81 7.97 -5.32 0.69
CA ASP A 81 7.92 -6.74 0.34
C ASP A 81 6.49 -7.08 -0.14
N SER A 82 6.37 -7.57 -1.38
CA SER A 82 5.09 -7.87 -2.01
C SER A 82 4.31 -8.91 -1.21
N SER A 83 4.99 -9.88 -0.60
CA SER A 83 4.33 -10.94 0.19
C SER A 83 3.66 -10.37 1.44
N THR A 84 4.24 -9.34 2.04
CA THR A 84 3.74 -8.66 3.24
C THR A 84 2.50 -7.85 2.90
N LEU A 85 2.54 -7.04 1.84
CA LEU A 85 1.37 -6.28 1.38
C LEU A 85 0.23 -7.22 0.95
N LEU A 86 0.54 -8.28 0.19
CA LEU A 86 -0.44 -9.29 -0.22
C LEU A 86 -1.08 -9.99 0.99
N ARG A 87 -0.27 -10.40 1.99
CA ARG A 87 -0.78 -11.04 3.21
C ARG A 87 -1.72 -10.12 3.97
N PHE A 88 -1.39 -8.83 4.06
CA PHE A 88 -2.25 -7.84 4.67
C PHE A 88 -3.58 -7.71 3.91
N LEU A 89 -3.55 -7.51 2.58
CA LEU A 89 -4.74 -7.36 1.76
C LEU A 89 -5.67 -8.59 1.86
N ARG A 90 -5.11 -9.80 1.85
CA ARG A 90 -5.89 -11.03 2.06
C ARG A 90 -6.64 -11.05 3.39
N ARG A 91 -6.02 -10.56 4.48
CA ARG A 91 -6.67 -10.48 5.79
C ARG A 91 -7.86 -9.52 5.80
N THR A 92 -7.82 -8.45 4.99
CA THR A 92 -8.94 -7.49 4.90
C THR A 92 -10.24 -8.12 4.38
N TYR A 93 -10.14 -9.14 3.51
CA TYR A 93 -11.30 -9.89 3.03
C TYR A 93 -11.83 -10.88 4.06
N ALA A 94 -10.96 -11.49 4.86
CA ALA A 94 -11.40 -12.37 5.94
C ALA A 94 -12.24 -11.62 6.99
N THR A 95 -11.89 -10.35 7.28
CA THR A 95 -12.65 -9.49 8.20
C THR A 95 -14.01 -9.07 7.63
N ALA A 96 -14.18 -9.06 6.31
CA ALA A 96 -15.41 -8.63 5.63
C ALA A 96 -16.49 -9.73 5.55
N THR A 97 -16.34 -10.85 6.26
CA THR A 97 -17.33 -11.93 6.26
C THR A 97 -18.26 -11.80 7.47
N PRO A 98 -19.43 -11.16 7.38
CA PRO A 98 -20.52 -11.56 8.25
C PRO A 98 -20.97 -12.94 7.79
N VAL A 99 -20.87 -13.94 8.68
CA VAL A 99 -21.63 -15.18 8.51
C VAL A 99 -23.10 -14.78 8.57
N VAL A 100 -23.74 -14.63 7.42
CA VAL A 100 -25.19 -14.58 7.35
C VAL A 100 -25.64 -16.03 7.48
N ARG A 101 -26.24 -16.36 8.63
CA ARG A 101 -27.06 -17.56 8.81
C ARG A 101 -28.52 -17.20 8.54
#